data_AF-I7BC57-F1
#
_entry.id   AF-I7BC57-F1
#
_cell.length_a   1.000
_cell.length_b   1.000
_cell.length_c   1.000
_cell.angle_alpha   90.00
_cell.angle_beta   90.00
_cell.angle_gamma   90.00
#
_symmetry.space_group_name_H-M   'P 1'
#
loop_
_entity.id
_entity.type
_entity.pdbx_description
1 polymer ?
#
loop_
_entity_poly.entity_id
_entity_poly.type
_entity_poly.pdbx_seq_one_letter_code
_entity_poly.pdbx_strand_id
1 'polypeptide(L)'
;FFGAIWYLIAYCRGDLDHLEDETWTPCVNNVNGFISAFLFSIETETTIGYGHRVITDQCPVGTMLLLLQAILGSMVNAFMVGCMFVKISQPNKRAETLVFSKHAVISPRDDKLCLMFRVGDLRSSHIVGANIRAKLIKSKQTQEGEFIPLDQTDISVGLRRAMI
;
A
#
# COMPACT_ATOMS: atom_id res chain seq x y z
N PHE A 1 16.15 2.55 -14.67
CA PHE A 1 16.81 3.85 -14.45
C PHE A 1 18.30 3.65 -14.17
N PHE A 2 18.67 3.07 -13.02
CA PHE A 2 20.08 2.85 -12.66
C PHE A 2 20.90 2.07 -13.69
N GLY A 3 20.34 1.02 -14.31
CA GLY A 3 21.01 0.29 -15.40
C GLY A 3 21.42 1.17 -16.60
N ALA A 4 20.65 2.21 -16.93
CA ALA A 4 21.02 3.16 -17.97
C ALA A 4 22.15 4.09 -17.53
N ILE A 5 22.18 4.48 -16.25
CA ILE A 5 23.27 5.29 -15.68
C ILE A 5 24.57 4.47 -15.63
N TRP A 6 24.51 3.21 -15.20
CA TRP A 6 25.66 2.31 -15.23
C TRP A 6 26.21 2.12 -16.64
N TYR A 7 25.34 1.93 -17.63
CA TYR A 7 25.74 1.87 -19.03
C TYR A 7 26.36 3.18 -19.52
N LEU A 8 25.77 4.33 -19.15
CA LEU A 8 26.29 5.64 -19.52
C LEU A 8 27.67 5.91 -18.90
N ILE A 9 27.90 5.52 -17.65
CA ILE A 9 29.22 5.64 -16.99
C ILE A 9 30.24 4.80 -17.74
N ALA A 10 29.92 3.54 -18.05
CA ALA A 10 30.80 2.66 -18.81
C ALA A 10 31.11 3.22 -20.21
N TYR A 11 30.10 3.79 -20.89
CA TYR A 11 30.25 4.42 -22.20
C TYR A 11 31.11 5.69 -22.13
N CYS A 12 30.82 6.63 -21.22
CA CYS A 12 31.55 7.88 -21.10
C CYS A 12 33.00 7.70 -20.62
N ARG A 13 33.28 6.65 -19.86
CA ARG A 13 34.64 6.30 -19.41
C ARG A 13 35.44 5.58 -20.49
N GLY A 14 34.79 5.08 -21.55
CA GLY A 14 35.44 4.27 -22.59
C GLY A 14 35.65 2.80 -22.19
N ASP A 15 34.99 2.32 -21.14
CA ASP A 15 35.11 0.93 -20.67
C ASP A 15 34.61 -0.07 -21.73
N LEU A 16 33.67 0.36 -22.59
CA LEU A 16 33.13 -0.47 -23.69
C LEU A 16 34.07 -0.55 -24.90
N ASP A 17 35.01 0.39 -25.05
CA ASP A 17 35.97 0.41 -26.15
C ASP A 17 37.22 -0.44 -25.84
N HIS A 18 37.47 -0.71 -24.55
CA HIS A 18 38.64 -1.44 -24.04
C HIS A 18 38.30 -2.83 -23.48
N LEU A 19 37.26 -3.49 -24.01
CA LEU A 19 36.78 -4.78 -23.50
C LEU A 19 37.82 -5.93 -23.60
N GLU A 20 38.74 -5.85 -24.55
CA GLU A 20 39.79 -6.85 -24.80
C GLU A 20 41.19 -6.41 -24.30
N ASP A 21 41.28 -5.25 -23.63
CA ASP A 21 42.54 -4.71 -23.13
C ASP A 21 42.81 -5.19 -21.70
N GLU A 22 43.81 -6.07 -21.54
CA GLU A 22 44.21 -6.61 -20.23
C GLU A 22 44.80 -5.54 -19.28
N THR A 23 45.23 -4.40 -19.80
CA THR A 23 45.78 -3.31 -18.99
C THR A 23 44.71 -2.36 -18.46
N TRP A 24 43.51 -2.38 -19.04
CA TRP A 24 42.41 -1.52 -18.64
C TRP A 24 41.50 -2.19 -17.62
N THR A 25 41.35 -1.56 -16.47
CA THR A 25 40.39 -1.98 -15.43
C THR A 25 39.11 -1.16 -15.54
N PRO A 26 37.96 -1.77 -15.92
CA PRO A 26 36.70 -1.06 -16.07
C PRO A 26 36.09 -0.70 -14.71
N CYS A 27 35.12 0.22 -14.70
CA CYS A 27 34.37 0.58 -13.50
C CYS A 27 33.62 -0.62 -12.89
N VAL A 28 33.06 -1.47 -13.75
CA VAL A 28 32.40 -2.72 -13.38
C VAL A 28 32.87 -3.82 -14.33
N ASN A 29 33.41 -4.89 -13.78
CA ASN A 29 33.86 -6.04 -14.56
C ASN A 29 32.68 -6.71 -15.28
N ASN A 30 32.94 -7.22 -16.50
CA ASN A 30 31.98 -7.98 -17.31
C ASN A 30 30.70 -7.19 -17.68
N VAL A 31 30.86 -5.88 -17.92
CA VAL A 31 29.83 -5.03 -18.53
C VAL A 31 30.19 -4.79 -19.99
N ASN A 32 29.60 -5.61 -20.87
CA ASN A 32 29.89 -5.63 -22.31
C ASN A 32 28.87 -4.84 -23.14
N GLY A 33 27.85 -4.26 -22.49
CA GLY A 33 26.76 -3.57 -23.14
C GLY A 33 25.61 -3.24 -22.18
N PHE A 34 24.52 -2.72 -22.73
CA PHE A 34 23.37 -2.26 -21.94
C PHE A 34 22.73 -3.37 -21.10
N ILE A 35 22.55 -4.57 -21.66
CA ILE A 35 21.93 -5.69 -20.95
C ILE A 35 22.76 -6.13 -19.75
N SER A 36 24.09 -6.21 -19.89
CA SER A 36 24.97 -6.53 -18.76
C SER A 36 24.98 -5.44 -17.68
N ALA A 37 24.90 -4.15 -18.06
CA ALA A 37 24.76 -3.06 -17.11
C ALA A 37 23.40 -3.09 -16.39
N PHE A 38 22.34 -3.46 -17.10
CA PHE A 38 21.01 -3.65 -16.52
C PHE A 38 20.97 -4.83 -15.54
N LEU A 39 21.61 -5.96 -15.88
CA LEU A 39 21.75 -7.11 -14.98
C LEU A 39 22.54 -6.71 -13.72
N PHE A 40 23.66 -6.01 -13.85
CA PHE A 40 24.42 -5.50 -12.70
C PHE A 40 23.57 -4.58 -11.82
N SER A 41 22.78 -3.70 -12.43
CA SER A 41 21.85 -2.83 -11.71
C SER A 41 20.83 -3.63 -10.90
N ILE A 42 20.25 -4.70 -11.46
CA ILE A 42 19.31 -5.57 -10.74
C ILE A 42 20.04 -6.32 -9.61
N GLU A 43 21.17 -6.95 -9.92
CA GLU A 43 21.98 -7.71 -8.95
C GLU A 43 22.34 -6.86 -7.73
N THR A 44 22.64 -5.59 -7.97
CA THR A 44 22.98 -4.60 -6.93
C THR A 44 21.75 -4.12 -6.17
N GLU A 45 20.66 -3.73 -6.86
CA GLU A 45 19.45 -3.18 -6.23
C GLU A 45 18.71 -4.23 -5.39
N THR A 46 18.66 -5.47 -5.88
CA THR A 46 18.07 -6.60 -5.16
C THR A 46 19.03 -7.27 -4.18
N THR A 47 20.28 -6.79 -4.10
CA THR A 47 21.35 -7.32 -3.24
C THR A 47 21.64 -8.81 -3.46
N ILE A 48 21.39 -9.33 -4.67
CA ILE A 48 21.73 -10.72 -5.04
C ILE A 48 23.24 -10.86 -5.23
N GLY A 49 23.85 -9.93 -5.98
CA GLY A 49 25.30 -9.85 -6.19
C GLY A 49 25.96 -11.17 -6.58
N TYR A 50 25.69 -11.72 -7.77
CA TYR A 50 26.24 -13.03 -8.19
C TYR A 50 27.77 -13.08 -8.24
N GLY A 51 28.46 -11.95 -8.20
CA GLY A 51 29.93 -11.87 -8.18
C GLY A 51 30.58 -12.00 -9.56
N HIS A 52 29.80 -12.22 -10.62
CA HIS A 52 30.30 -12.16 -12.00
C HIS A 52 30.51 -10.71 -12.46
N ARG A 53 29.69 -9.77 -11.98
CA ARG A 53 29.80 -8.33 -12.26
C ARG A 53 30.15 -7.63 -10.96
N VAL A 54 31.37 -7.09 -10.89
CA VAL A 54 31.95 -6.56 -9.66
C VAL A 54 32.47 -5.16 -9.92
N ILE A 55 32.13 -4.24 -9.02
CA ILE A 55 32.62 -2.86 -9.05
C ILE A 55 34.10 -2.83 -8.65
N THR A 56 34.88 -1.97 -9.31
CA THR A 56 36.29 -1.74 -9.00
C THR A 56 36.50 -0.39 -8.32
N ASP A 57 37.70 -0.17 -7.79
CA ASP A 57 38.12 1.08 -7.13
C ASP A 57 38.54 2.19 -8.13
N GLN A 58 38.53 1.89 -9.43
CA GLN A 58 39.08 2.74 -10.49
C GLN A 58 38.14 3.88 -10.89
N CYS A 59 36.89 3.85 -10.41
CA CYS A 59 35.87 4.82 -10.74
C CYS A 59 35.09 5.27 -9.49
N PRO A 60 35.51 6.39 -8.86
CA PRO A 60 34.81 6.95 -7.69
C PRO A 60 33.35 7.31 -7.98
N VAL A 61 33.05 7.70 -9.23
CA VAL A 61 31.68 8.00 -9.69
C VAL A 61 30.79 6.75 -9.60
N GLY A 62 31.33 5.57 -9.95
CA GLY A 62 30.64 4.30 -9.79
C GLY A 62 30.33 3.99 -8.33
N THR A 63 31.31 4.18 -7.42
CA THR A 63 31.10 3.96 -5.98
C THR A 63 30.03 4.87 -5.40
N MET A 64 30.01 6.15 -5.80
CA MET A 64 28.97 7.10 -5.37
C MET A 64 27.60 6.71 -5.91
N LEU A 65 27.52 6.24 -7.17
CA LEU A 65 26.28 5.74 -7.74
C LEU A 65 25.78 4.50 -7.00
N LEU A 66 26.68 3.57 -6.65
CA LEU A 66 26.36 2.37 -5.88
C LEU A 66 25.75 2.73 -4.51
N LEU A 67 26.34 3.69 -3.80
CA LEU A 67 25.80 4.18 -2.53
C LEU A 67 24.41 4.80 -2.70
N LEU A 68 24.25 5.66 -3.70
CA LEU A 68 22.96 6.30 -3.99
C LEU A 68 21.89 5.28 -4.37
N GLN A 69 22.25 4.27 -5.18
CA GLN A 69 21.37 3.18 -5.59
C GLN A 69 20.95 2.34 -4.39
N ALA A 70 21.86 2.03 -3.47
CA ALA A 70 21.53 1.28 -2.26
C ALA A 70 20.54 2.05 -1.37
N ILE A 71 20.76 3.36 -1.16
CA ILE A 71 19.85 4.20 -0.37
C ILE A 71 18.47 4.26 -1.02
N LEU A 72 18.39 4.65 -2.30
CA LEU A 72 17.11 4.80 -2.99
C LEU A 72 16.39 3.46 -3.18
N GLY A 73 17.12 2.38 -3.47
CA GLY A 73 16.59 1.03 -3.54
C GLY A 73 15.95 0.58 -2.23
N SER A 74 16.62 0.83 -1.10
CA SER A 74 16.08 0.51 0.22
C SER A 74 14.81 1.31 0.55
N MET A 75 14.75 2.60 0.17
CA MET A 75 13.58 3.46 0.36
C MET A 75 12.38 2.97 -0.46
N VAL A 76 12.59 2.65 -1.73
CA VAL A 76 11.52 2.13 -2.62
C VAL A 76 11.02 0.77 -2.12
N ASN A 77 11.93 -0.12 -1.71
CA ASN A 77 11.55 -1.42 -1.16
C ASN A 77 10.73 -1.27 0.13
N ALA A 78 11.18 -0.43 1.06
CA ALA A 78 10.45 -0.16 2.30
C ALA A 78 9.05 0.41 2.05
N PHE A 79 8.93 1.34 1.09
CA PHE A 79 7.64 1.90 0.69
C PHE A 79 6.72 0.84 0.10
N MET A 80 7.19 0.02 -0.84
CA MET A 80 6.38 -1.02 -1.49
C MET A 80 5.90 -2.06 -0.49
N VAL A 81 6.80 -2.59 0.35
CA VAL A 81 6.46 -3.54 1.41
C VAL A 81 5.49 -2.92 2.41
N GLY A 82 5.70 -1.65 2.80
CA GLY A 82 4.79 -0.92 3.68
C GLY A 82 3.38 -0.77 3.11
N CYS A 83 3.27 -0.37 1.84
CA CYS A 83 1.98 -0.27 1.15
C CYS A 83 1.27 -1.63 1.04
N MET A 84 2.01 -2.69 0.72
CA MET A 84 1.46 -4.06 0.69
C MET A 84 0.98 -4.50 2.07
N PHE A 85 1.76 -4.24 3.12
CA PHE A 85 1.40 -4.56 4.49
C PHE A 85 0.12 -3.84 4.93
N VAL A 86 0.00 -2.54 4.63
CA VAL A 86 -1.23 -1.77 4.89
C VAL A 86 -2.41 -2.39 4.16
N LYS A 87 -2.28 -2.71 2.87
CA LYS A 87 -3.35 -3.31 2.06
C LYS A 87 -3.81 -4.67 2.59
N ILE A 88 -2.88 -5.51 3.05
CA ILE A 88 -3.19 -6.82 3.63
C ILE A 88 -3.82 -6.69 5.02
N SER A 89 -3.37 -5.71 5.80
CA SER A 89 -3.84 -5.47 7.17
C SER A 89 -5.19 -4.76 7.23
N GLN A 90 -5.69 -4.21 6.11
CA GLN A 90 -6.99 -3.55 6.08
C GLN A 90 -8.10 -4.52 6.51
N PRO A 91 -8.94 -4.15 7.50
CA PRO A 91 -9.97 -5.01 8.05
C PRO A 91 -11.21 -5.13 7.15
N ASN A 92 -11.14 -4.75 5.86
CA ASN A 92 -12.30 -4.76 4.95
C ASN A 92 -12.94 -6.15 4.84
N LYS A 93 -12.17 -7.23 5.01
CA LYS A 93 -12.68 -8.61 5.05
C LYS A 93 -13.54 -8.93 6.29
N ARG A 94 -13.50 -8.11 7.35
CA ARG A 94 -14.35 -8.29 8.54
C ARG A 94 -15.78 -7.79 8.32
N ALA A 95 -15.99 -6.82 7.41
CA ALA A 95 -17.33 -6.39 7.06
C ALA A 95 -18.14 -7.50 6.36
N GLU A 96 -17.45 -8.45 5.72
CA GLU A 96 -18.09 -9.61 5.06
C GLU A 96 -18.66 -10.63 6.05
N THR A 97 -18.14 -10.70 7.29
CA THR A 97 -18.62 -11.64 8.32
C THR A 97 -19.68 -11.03 9.25
N LEU A 98 -19.93 -9.72 9.13
CA LEU A 98 -20.98 -9.01 9.84
C LEU A 98 -22.28 -9.06 9.03
N VAL A 99 -23.25 -9.80 9.54
CA VAL A 99 -24.52 -10.03 8.85
C VAL A 99 -25.67 -9.30 9.53
N PHE A 100 -26.56 -8.74 8.72
CA PHE A 100 -27.82 -8.13 9.18
C PHE A 100 -29.00 -9.03 8.80
N SER A 101 -30.06 -9.02 9.61
CA SER A 101 -31.32 -9.66 9.24
C SER A 101 -31.87 -9.07 7.94
N LYS A 102 -32.35 -9.94 7.05
CA LYS A 102 -32.94 -9.53 5.76
C LYS A 102 -34.16 -8.61 5.90
N HIS A 103 -34.90 -8.72 7.00
CA HIS A 103 -36.08 -7.91 7.27
C HIS A 103 -35.99 -7.29 8.66
N ALA A 104 -36.43 -6.04 8.79
CA ALA A 104 -36.76 -5.43 10.07
C ALA A 104 -38.24 -5.68 10.38
N VAL A 105 -38.56 -5.81 11.67
CA VAL A 105 -39.93 -6.07 12.14
C VAL A 105 -40.37 -4.99 13.10
N ILE A 106 -41.67 -4.70 13.10
CA ILE A 106 -42.30 -3.78 14.06
C ILE A 106 -43.28 -4.61 14.88
N SER A 107 -43.10 -4.66 16.18
CA SER A 107 -44.03 -5.33 17.09
C SER A 107 -44.08 -4.63 18.46
N PRO A 108 -45.16 -4.79 19.22
CA PRO A 108 -45.18 -4.35 20.61
C PRO A 108 -44.20 -5.18 21.45
N ARG A 109 -43.46 -4.51 22.35
CA ARG A 109 -42.62 -5.11 23.39
C ARG A 109 -42.70 -4.20 24.62
N ASP A 110 -43.12 -4.76 25.76
CA ASP A 110 -43.37 -4.01 27.00
C ASP A 110 -44.27 -2.77 26.76
N ASP A 111 -45.41 -2.98 26.09
CA ASP A 111 -46.40 -1.96 25.70
C ASP A 111 -45.88 -0.81 24.82
N LYS A 112 -44.69 -0.96 24.22
CA LYS A 112 -44.10 0.01 23.28
C LYS A 112 -43.91 -0.61 21.90
N LEU A 113 -44.34 0.11 20.86
CA LEU A 113 -44.03 -0.26 19.48
C LEU A 113 -42.53 -0.08 19.22
N CYS A 114 -41.88 -1.18 18.84
CA CYS A 114 -40.43 -1.23 18.65
C CYS A 114 -40.09 -1.69 17.23
N LEU A 115 -39.24 -0.93 16.54
CA LEU A 115 -38.59 -1.37 15.30
C LEU A 115 -37.35 -2.20 15.67
N MET A 116 -37.29 -3.45 15.22
CA MET A 116 -36.23 -4.38 15.56
C MET A 116 -35.60 -4.98 14.31
N PHE A 117 -34.28 -5.15 14.36
CA PHE A 117 -33.48 -5.88 13.38
C PHE A 117 -32.37 -6.63 14.11
N ARG A 118 -31.87 -7.72 13.52
CA ARG A 118 -30.82 -8.54 14.12
C ARG A 118 -29.49 -8.30 13.43
N VAL A 119 -28.41 -8.28 14.21
CA VAL A 119 -27.04 -8.27 13.73
C VAL A 119 -26.34 -9.52 14.27
N GLY A 120 -25.48 -10.14 13.47
CA GLY A 120 -24.67 -11.29 13.86
C GLY A 120 -23.24 -11.17 13.37
N ASP A 121 -22.31 -11.74 14.13
CA ASP A 121 -20.92 -11.96 13.72
C ASP A 121 -20.73 -13.46 13.50
N LEU A 122 -20.32 -13.84 12.28
CA LEU A 122 -20.08 -15.23 11.91
C LEU A 122 -18.72 -15.74 12.42
N ARG A 123 -17.86 -14.86 12.96
CA ARG A 123 -16.54 -15.21 13.46
C ARG A 123 -16.57 -15.50 14.97
N SER A 124 -15.70 -16.40 15.43
CA SER A 124 -15.54 -16.70 16.86
C SER A 124 -14.83 -15.61 17.65
N SER A 125 -14.08 -14.73 16.99
CA SER A 125 -13.38 -13.61 17.64
C SER A 125 -14.35 -12.46 17.90
N HIS A 126 -14.32 -11.89 19.09
CA HIS A 126 -15.18 -10.76 19.44
C HIS A 126 -14.77 -9.42 18.80
N ILE A 127 -15.76 -8.59 18.49
CA ILE A 127 -15.58 -7.19 18.06
C ILE A 127 -15.50 -6.31 19.31
N VAL A 128 -14.30 -5.82 19.61
CA VAL A 128 -14.06 -4.88 20.71
C VAL A 128 -14.57 -3.49 20.30
N GLY A 129 -15.30 -2.81 21.20
CA GLY A 129 -15.81 -1.46 20.95
C GLY A 129 -16.98 -1.39 19.96
N ALA A 130 -17.73 -2.49 19.79
CA ALA A 130 -18.90 -2.52 18.92
C ALA A 130 -19.94 -1.45 19.32
N ASN A 131 -20.25 -0.56 18.39
CA ASN A 131 -21.27 0.48 18.53
C ASN A 131 -22.20 0.43 17.31
N ILE A 132 -23.50 0.52 17.54
CA ILE A 132 -24.50 0.49 16.48
C ILE A 132 -25.19 1.84 16.34
N ARG A 133 -25.28 2.32 15.10
CA ARG A 133 -26.01 3.54 14.74
C ARG A 133 -26.94 3.23 13.59
N ALA A 134 -28.14 3.79 13.63
CA ALA A 134 -29.13 3.65 12.57
C ALA A 134 -29.55 5.05 12.10
N LYS A 135 -29.71 5.22 10.79
CA LYS A 135 -30.18 6.45 10.17
C LYS A 135 -31.45 6.19 9.37
N LEU A 136 -32.45 7.05 9.55
CA LEU A 136 -33.59 7.15 8.67
C LEU A 136 -33.21 8.04 7.51
N ILE A 137 -33.29 7.51 6.29
CA ILE A 137 -33.08 8.27 5.06
C ILE A 137 -34.44 8.46 4.39
N LYS A 138 -34.91 9.69 4.29
CA LYS A 138 -36.16 10.03 3.57
C LYS A 138 -36.02 11.40 2.92
N SER A 139 -36.72 11.63 1.82
CA SER A 139 -36.80 12.99 1.26
C SER A 139 -37.65 13.88 2.17
N LYS A 140 -37.27 15.15 2.29
CA LYS A 140 -37.94 16.15 3.12
C LYS A 140 -38.01 17.47 2.37
N GLN A 141 -39.11 18.20 2.52
CA GLN A 141 -39.18 19.60 2.12
C GLN A 141 -39.27 20.46 3.38
N THR A 142 -38.47 21.53 3.45
CA THR A 142 -38.52 22.48 4.57
C THR A 142 -39.71 23.43 4.42
N GLN A 143 -40.03 24.16 5.48
CA GLN A 143 -41.15 25.11 5.45
C GLN A 143 -40.85 26.31 4.52
N GLU A 144 -39.57 26.60 4.33
CA GLU A 144 -39.03 27.63 3.45
C GLU A 144 -39.02 27.21 1.97
N GLY A 145 -39.44 25.97 1.67
CA GLY A 145 -39.57 25.43 0.32
C GLY A 145 -38.34 24.66 -0.19
N GLU A 146 -37.29 24.51 0.61
CA GLU A 146 -36.09 23.77 0.24
C GLU A 146 -36.36 22.26 0.20
N PHE A 147 -36.02 21.60 -0.92
CA PHE A 147 -36.16 20.15 -1.06
C PHE A 147 -34.83 19.44 -0.79
N ILE A 148 -34.83 18.53 0.18
CA ILE A 148 -33.68 17.71 0.59
C ILE A 148 -33.96 16.27 0.15
N PRO A 149 -33.28 15.76 -0.91
CA PRO A 149 -33.56 14.43 -1.46
C PRO A 149 -33.26 13.27 -0.50
N LEU A 150 -32.19 13.38 0.29
CA LEU A 150 -31.69 12.34 1.19
C LEU A 150 -31.48 12.90 2.60
N ASP A 151 -32.55 13.38 3.23
CA ASP A 151 -32.49 13.84 4.62
C ASP A 151 -32.19 12.65 5.54
N GLN A 152 -31.15 12.79 6.37
CA GLN A 152 -30.67 11.73 7.25
C GLN A 152 -30.95 12.11 8.71
N THR A 153 -31.86 11.38 9.36
CA THR A 153 -32.15 11.55 10.79
C THR A 153 -31.66 10.34 11.58
N ASP A 154 -30.93 10.56 12.68
CA ASP A 154 -30.47 9.45 13.54
C ASP A 154 -31.66 8.80 14.28
N ILE A 155 -31.72 7.46 14.25
CA ILE A 155 -32.68 6.66 15.02
C ILE A 155 -31.98 6.18 16.29
N SER A 156 -32.62 6.37 17.43
CA SER A 156 -32.10 5.87 18.70
C SER A 156 -32.17 4.34 18.77
N VAL A 157 -31.01 3.68 18.69
CA VAL A 157 -30.86 2.21 18.73
C VAL A 157 -30.02 1.70 19.91
N GLY A 158 -29.80 2.54 20.93
CA GLY A 158 -29.07 2.13 22.13
C GLY A 158 -28.11 3.16 22.73
N LEU A 159 -28.09 4.41 22.26
CA LEU A 159 -27.34 5.45 22.95
C LEU A 159 -28.13 5.96 24.17
N ARG A 160 -27.85 5.43 25.36
CA ARG A 160 -27.79 6.33 26.53
C ARG A 160 -26.51 7.13 26.34
N ARG A 161 -26.63 8.43 26.08
CA ARG A 161 -25.53 9.37 26.31
C ARG A 161 -25.00 9.09 27.72
N ALA A 162 -23.81 8.53 27.85
CA ALA A 162 -23.03 8.75 29.05
C ALA A 162 -22.61 10.23 28.97
N MET A 163 -23.34 11.09 29.68
CA MET A 163 -22.81 12.39 30.09
C MET A 163 -21.59 12.07 30.96
N ILE A 164 -20.41 12.40 30.46
CA ILE A 164 -19.22 12.62 31.28
C ILE A 164 -19.13 14.13 31.46
#